data_AF-A0A0K2W1A1-F1
#
_entry.id   AF-A0A0K2W1A1-F1
#
_cell.length_a   1.000
_cell.length_b   1.000
_cell.length_c   1.000
_cell.angle_alpha   90.00
_cell.angle_beta   90.00
_cell.angle_gamma   90.00
#
_symmetry.space_group_name_H-M   'P 1'
#
loop_
_entity.id
_entity.type
_entity.pdbx_description
1 polymer ?
#
loop_
_entity_poly.entity_id
_entity_poly.type
_entity_poly.pdbx_seq_one_letter_code
_entity_poly.pdbx_strand_id
1 'polypeptide(L)'
;MAGREAAEGEAMSISEIALAQGQTTYGRGAEFRRGLAASTPVLLGIIPYALVLGAQAAQKGLSVAEVPLMTGLNFAGGSEFAAIQLWTSPPHILLIAAITLLVNSRHFLMGAALAPFIKHLPKRKVFPALFLMCDESWAVGLADAQRRAASGLRPAFSLAFYLGAGLPFYLAWVAFTTCGAALGPVLGDVQTYGFAIAFPAVFLVLLRGMWKGFAAARPWLVSLVVAALVYLTVPGAWYVAAGALSGLVAAWFLAGEK
;
A
#
# COMPACT_ATOMS: atom_id res chain seq x y z
N MET A 1 -22.13 63.92 16.96
CA MET A 1 -21.54 62.73 17.59
C MET A 1 -21.08 61.79 16.48
N ALA A 2 -19.79 61.90 16.13
CA ALA A 2 -19.11 60.99 15.22
C ALA A 2 -18.54 59.86 16.07
N GLY A 3 -18.99 58.62 15.82
CA GLY A 3 -18.45 57.41 16.43
C GLY A 3 -18.15 56.43 15.31
N ARG A 4 -16.88 56.42 14.89
CA ARG A 4 -16.32 55.46 13.94
C ARG A 4 -16.41 54.05 14.56
N GLU A 5 -17.25 53.19 14.01
CA GLU A 5 -17.07 51.74 14.15
C GLU A 5 -15.83 51.37 13.34
N ALA A 6 -14.74 51.12 14.06
CA ALA A 6 -13.53 50.57 13.50
C ALA A 6 -13.84 49.15 13.01
N ALA A 7 -13.80 48.98 11.69
CA ALA A 7 -13.67 47.67 11.06
C ALA A 7 -12.31 47.10 11.47
N GLU A 8 -12.29 46.33 12.56
CA GLU A 8 -11.20 45.40 12.85
C GLU A 8 -11.24 44.31 11.78
N GLY A 9 -10.47 44.52 10.72
CA GLY A 9 -10.18 43.48 9.76
C GLY A 9 -9.40 42.37 10.49
N GLU A 10 -10.10 41.29 10.82
CA GLU A 10 -9.48 40.05 11.28
C GLU A 10 -8.44 39.65 10.23
N ALA A 11 -7.16 39.80 10.60
CA ALA A 11 -6.06 39.50 9.71
C ALA A 11 -6.06 38.00 9.44
N MET A 12 -6.53 37.64 8.25
CA MET A 12 -6.58 36.27 7.75
C MET A 12 -5.23 35.58 7.99
N SER A 13 -5.25 34.42 8.66
CA SER A 13 -4.05 33.63 8.96
C SER A 13 -3.29 33.32 7.67
N ILE A 14 -1.96 33.16 7.75
CA ILE A 14 -1.14 32.72 6.60
C ILE A 14 -1.73 31.45 5.96
N SER A 15 -2.34 30.55 6.76
CA SER A 15 -3.02 29.36 6.25
C SER A 15 -4.27 29.69 5.44
N GLU A 16 -5.04 30.69 5.85
CA GLU A 16 -6.29 31.10 5.21
C GLU A 16 -6.02 31.93 3.94
N ILE A 17 -4.98 32.77 3.94
CA ILE A 17 -4.51 33.49 2.74
C ILE A 17 -4.00 32.49 1.70
N ALA A 18 -3.22 31.49 2.12
CA ALA A 18 -2.72 30.44 1.23
C ALA A 18 -3.85 29.56 0.65
N LEU A 19 -4.92 29.32 1.43
CA LEU A 19 -6.13 28.63 0.97
C LEU A 19 -6.95 29.49 0.00
N ALA A 20 -7.12 30.78 0.28
CA ALA A 20 -7.84 31.72 -0.57
C ALA A 20 -7.13 31.98 -1.91
N GLN A 21 -5.81 31.86 -1.96
CA GLN A 21 -5.00 32.02 -3.18
C GLN A 21 -4.75 30.71 -3.94
N GLY A 22 -5.33 29.58 -3.50
CA GLY A 22 -5.12 28.27 -4.15
C GLY A 22 -3.68 27.75 -4.07
N GLN A 23 -2.86 28.31 -3.16
CA GLN A 23 -1.43 28.02 -3.00
C GLN A 23 -1.13 27.38 -1.64
N THR A 24 -1.63 26.17 -1.37
CA THR A 24 -1.01 25.34 -0.32
C THR A 24 -0.15 24.25 -0.95
N THR A 25 0.92 24.68 -1.62
CA THR A 25 2.02 23.76 -1.95
C THR A 25 3.08 23.93 -0.88
N TYR A 26 3.07 23.05 0.13
CA TYR A 26 4.26 22.88 0.95
C TYR A 26 5.46 22.68 0.02
N GLY A 27 6.63 23.22 0.39
CA GLY A 27 7.86 22.96 -0.37
C GLY A 27 8.09 21.45 -0.53
N ARG A 28 8.75 21.02 -1.61
CA ARG A 28 8.95 19.59 -1.92
C ARG A 28 9.46 18.77 -0.72
N GLY A 29 10.37 19.34 0.09
CA GLY A 29 10.86 18.69 1.31
C GLY A 29 9.81 18.56 2.41
N ALA A 30 8.94 19.55 2.57
CA ALA A 30 7.84 19.49 3.53
C ALA A 30 6.75 18.49 3.09
N GLU A 31 6.43 18.40 1.79
CA GLU A 31 5.57 17.34 1.24
C GLU A 31 6.13 15.95 1.49
N PHE A 32 7.44 15.76 1.27
CA PHE A 32 8.12 14.49 1.55
C PHE A 32 8.03 14.13 3.04
N ARG A 33 8.33 15.07 3.94
CA ARG A 33 8.21 14.86 5.39
C ARG A 33 6.77 14.54 5.81
N ARG A 34 5.77 15.15 5.17
CA ARG A 34 4.36 14.87 5.39
C ARG A 34 4.00 13.44 4.97
N GLY A 35 4.52 12.96 3.84
CA GLY A 35 4.38 11.57 3.40
C GLY A 35 5.04 10.56 4.34
N LEU A 36 6.26 10.87 4.79
CA LEU A 36 6.97 10.07 5.78
C LEU A 36 6.18 9.98 7.09
N ALA A 37 5.75 11.13 7.63
CA ALA A 37 4.97 11.15 8.87
C ALA A 37 3.64 10.39 8.76
N ALA A 38 2.97 10.48 7.60
CA ALA A 38 1.73 9.75 7.35
C ALA A 38 1.93 8.23 7.24
N SER A 39 3.11 7.78 6.80
CA SER A 39 3.45 6.37 6.64
C SER A 39 4.07 5.73 7.88
N THR A 40 4.64 6.52 8.81
CA THR A 40 5.33 6.01 10.02
C THR A 40 4.55 4.93 10.80
N PRO A 41 3.25 5.08 11.11
CA PRO A 41 2.53 4.05 11.88
C PRO A 41 2.49 2.69 11.16
N VAL A 42 2.32 2.73 9.84
CA VAL A 42 2.27 1.54 9.00
C VAL A 42 3.69 0.98 8.78
N LEU A 43 4.69 1.86 8.69
CA LEU A 43 6.11 1.49 8.60
C LEU A 43 6.58 0.71 9.84
N LEU A 44 6.10 1.06 11.03
CA LEU A 44 6.41 0.28 12.23
C LEU A 44 5.75 -1.11 12.19
N GLY A 45 4.55 -1.20 11.61
CA GLY A 45 3.84 -2.45 11.41
C GLY A 45 4.56 -3.41 10.45
N ILE A 46 5.38 -2.92 9.52
CA ILE A 46 6.04 -3.75 8.49
C ILE A 46 7.21 -4.59 8.99
N ILE A 47 7.90 -4.09 10.02
CA ILE A 47 9.16 -4.66 10.51
C ILE A 47 9.01 -6.14 10.90
N PRO A 48 8.00 -6.53 11.71
CA PRO A 48 7.87 -7.90 12.18
C PRO A 48 7.69 -8.90 11.04
N TYR A 49 6.80 -8.63 10.07
CA TYR A 49 6.55 -9.57 8.99
C TYR A 49 7.60 -9.53 7.88
N ALA A 50 8.29 -8.39 7.67
CA ALA A 50 9.47 -8.34 6.81
C ALA A 50 10.57 -9.29 7.33
N LEU A 51 10.86 -9.25 8.64
CA LEU A 51 11.79 -10.18 9.28
C LEU A 51 11.39 -11.64 9.08
N VAL A 52 10.10 -11.95 9.20
CA VAL A 52 9.56 -13.31 9.02
C VAL A 52 9.69 -13.79 7.59
N LEU A 53 9.39 -12.94 6.60
CA LEU A 53 9.58 -13.30 5.20
C LEU A 53 11.05 -13.64 4.92
N GLY A 54 11.97 -12.80 5.42
CA GLY A 54 13.40 -13.03 5.30
C GLY A 54 13.85 -14.35 5.92
N ALA A 55 13.42 -14.63 7.14
CA ALA A 55 13.75 -15.86 7.83
C ALA A 55 13.20 -17.09 7.13
N GLN A 56 11.96 -17.04 6.64
CA GLN A 56 11.36 -18.13 5.86
C GLN A 56 12.10 -18.36 4.54
N ALA A 57 12.52 -17.29 3.87
CA ALA A 57 13.32 -17.40 2.65
C ALA A 57 14.66 -18.12 2.91
N ALA A 58 15.34 -17.79 4.01
CA ALA A 58 16.57 -18.47 4.42
C ALA A 58 16.32 -19.95 4.75
N GLN A 59 15.22 -20.29 5.43
CA GLN A 59 14.82 -21.69 5.69
C GLN A 59 14.53 -22.48 4.41
N LYS A 60 14.07 -21.80 3.35
CA LYS A 60 13.88 -22.37 2.01
C LYS A 60 15.17 -22.48 1.18
N GLY A 61 16.30 -22.11 1.76
CA GLY A 61 17.62 -22.23 1.15
C GLY A 61 18.04 -21.02 0.30
N LEU A 62 17.28 -19.92 0.32
CA LEU A 62 17.74 -18.68 -0.32
C LEU A 62 18.87 -18.07 0.51
N SER A 63 19.92 -17.65 -0.17
CA SER A 63 21.03 -16.91 0.43
C SER A 63 20.59 -15.50 0.85
N VAL A 64 21.36 -14.92 1.79
CA VAL A 64 21.16 -13.54 2.25
C VAL A 64 21.29 -12.51 1.12
N ALA A 65 21.96 -12.86 0.01
CA ALA A 65 22.05 -12.01 -1.17
C ALA A 65 20.83 -12.16 -2.12
N GLU A 66 20.22 -13.34 -2.19
CA GLU A 66 19.05 -13.59 -3.04
C GLU A 66 17.77 -12.95 -2.48
N VAL A 67 17.63 -12.88 -1.16
CA VAL A 67 16.47 -12.26 -0.51
C VAL A 67 16.26 -10.79 -0.91
N PRO A 68 17.25 -9.86 -0.76
CA PRO A 68 17.07 -8.48 -1.16
C PRO A 68 16.85 -8.32 -2.67
N LEU A 69 17.38 -9.21 -3.50
CA LEU A 69 17.10 -9.21 -4.95
C LEU A 69 15.63 -9.56 -5.21
N MET A 70 15.12 -10.62 -4.58
CA MET A 70 13.72 -11.01 -4.70
C MET A 70 12.78 -9.90 -4.20
N THR A 71 13.01 -9.42 -2.97
CA THR A 71 12.10 -8.45 -2.32
C THR A 71 12.24 -7.05 -2.89
N GLY A 72 13.42 -6.68 -3.40
CA GLY A 72 13.67 -5.39 -4.03
C GLY A 72 13.13 -5.32 -5.46
N LEU A 73 13.26 -6.39 -6.25
CA LEU A 73 12.77 -6.40 -7.63
C LEU A 73 11.25 -6.59 -7.72
N ASN A 74 10.66 -7.41 -6.84
CA ASN A 74 9.23 -7.66 -6.83
C ASN A 74 8.46 -6.59 -6.05
N PHE A 75 8.96 -6.20 -4.88
CA PHE A 75 8.39 -5.20 -3.97
C PHE A 75 6.86 -5.28 -3.83
N ALA A 76 6.34 -6.49 -3.61
CA ALA A 76 4.91 -6.75 -3.65
C ALA A 76 4.37 -7.60 -2.49
N GLY A 77 5.19 -7.80 -1.44
CA GLY A 77 4.80 -8.33 -0.13
C GLY A 77 4.06 -9.67 -0.18
N GLY A 78 2.74 -9.61 -0.34
CA GLY A 78 1.87 -10.78 -0.43
C GLY A 78 2.28 -11.82 -1.49
N SER A 79 2.79 -11.42 -2.66
CA SER A 79 3.28 -12.40 -3.64
C SER A 79 4.61 -13.03 -3.24
N GLU A 80 5.44 -12.32 -2.48
CA GLU A 80 6.72 -12.84 -1.98
C GLU A 80 6.48 -13.91 -0.92
N PHE A 81 5.54 -13.68 0.00
CA PHE A 81 5.08 -14.71 0.93
C PHE A 81 4.54 -15.93 0.18
N ALA A 82 3.67 -15.74 -0.82
CA ALA A 82 3.14 -16.85 -1.61
C ALA A 82 4.25 -17.62 -2.35
N ALA A 83 5.21 -16.91 -2.95
CA ALA A 83 6.35 -17.50 -3.64
C ALA A 83 7.23 -18.32 -2.69
N ILE A 84 7.57 -17.80 -1.52
CA ILE A 84 8.37 -18.51 -0.51
C ILE A 84 7.65 -19.76 0.01
N GLN A 85 6.34 -19.71 0.21
CA GLN A 85 5.57 -20.89 0.63
C GLN A 85 5.62 -22.02 -0.41
N LEU A 86 5.57 -21.69 -1.69
CA LEU A 86 5.67 -22.63 -2.81
C LEU A 86 7.11 -23.03 -3.15
N TRP A 87 8.09 -22.39 -2.52
CA TRP A 87 9.49 -22.61 -2.82
C TRP A 87 9.90 -24.04 -2.45
N THR A 88 10.49 -24.71 -3.44
CA THR A 88 10.89 -26.12 -3.46
C THR A 88 12.26 -26.22 -4.13
N SER A 89 12.96 -27.33 -3.90
CA SER A 89 14.26 -27.60 -4.52
C SER A 89 14.18 -28.91 -5.31
N PRO A 90 14.12 -28.86 -6.66
CA PRO A 90 14.17 -27.68 -7.52
C PRO A 90 12.85 -26.87 -7.53
N PRO A 91 12.88 -25.55 -7.85
CA PRO A 91 11.70 -24.71 -7.80
C PRO A 91 10.77 -24.92 -8.99
N HIS A 92 9.46 -24.97 -8.74
CA HIS A 92 8.43 -24.94 -9.79
C HIS A 92 8.25 -23.52 -10.34
N ILE A 93 9.20 -23.05 -11.15
CA ILE A 93 9.29 -21.67 -11.64
C ILE A 93 7.98 -21.17 -12.26
N LEU A 94 7.34 -21.98 -13.12
CA LEU A 94 6.09 -21.59 -13.78
C LEU A 94 4.94 -21.39 -12.80
N LEU A 95 4.84 -22.23 -11.77
CA LEU A 95 3.81 -22.12 -10.74
C LEU A 95 4.04 -20.86 -9.88
N ILE A 96 5.28 -20.63 -9.45
CA ILE A 96 5.65 -19.44 -8.68
C ILE A 96 5.39 -18.18 -9.51
N ALA A 97 5.79 -18.15 -10.79
CA ALA A 97 5.54 -17.03 -11.68
C ALA A 97 4.04 -16.78 -11.89
N ALA A 98 3.24 -17.84 -12.11
CA ALA A 98 1.79 -17.73 -12.28
C ALA A 98 1.10 -17.18 -11.02
N ILE A 99 1.49 -17.65 -9.83
CA ILE A 99 0.91 -17.19 -8.57
C ILE A 99 1.36 -15.77 -8.24
N THR A 100 2.63 -15.43 -8.47
CA THR A 100 3.14 -14.06 -8.32
C THR A 100 2.40 -13.11 -9.26
N LEU A 101 2.21 -13.47 -10.54
CA LEU A 101 1.45 -12.68 -11.50
C LEU A 101 0.00 -12.51 -11.06
N LEU A 102 -0.65 -13.60 -10.62
CA LEU A 102 -2.02 -13.59 -10.16
C LEU A 102 -2.19 -12.66 -8.95
N VAL A 103 -1.33 -12.79 -7.95
CA VAL A 103 -1.36 -11.98 -6.72
C VAL A 103 -1.00 -10.52 -7.01
N ASN A 104 -0.04 -10.27 -7.92
CA ASN A 104 0.37 -8.92 -8.29
C ASN A 104 -0.62 -8.22 -9.23
N SER A 105 -1.54 -8.94 -9.88
CA SER A 105 -2.57 -8.34 -10.74
C SER A 105 -3.38 -7.23 -10.07
N ARG A 106 -3.45 -7.22 -8.73
CA ARG A 106 -4.02 -6.11 -7.93
C ARG A 106 -3.38 -4.75 -8.23
N HIS A 107 -2.11 -4.73 -8.61
CA HIS A 107 -1.39 -3.51 -9.01
C HIS A 107 -2.00 -2.87 -10.26
N PHE A 108 -2.66 -3.63 -11.15
CA PHE A 108 -3.39 -3.06 -12.28
C PHE A 108 -4.59 -2.24 -11.80
N LEU A 109 -5.36 -2.77 -10.84
CA LEU A 109 -6.52 -2.06 -10.26
C LEU A 109 -6.07 -0.85 -9.45
N MET A 110 -5.02 -1.01 -8.65
CA MET A 110 -4.41 0.09 -7.88
C MET A 110 -3.89 1.20 -8.80
N GLY A 111 -3.18 0.82 -9.87
CA GLY A 111 -2.70 1.74 -10.90
C GLY A 111 -3.85 2.45 -11.61
N ALA A 112 -4.93 1.74 -11.95
CA ALA A 112 -6.13 2.34 -12.54
C ALA A 112 -6.80 3.36 -11.61
N ALA A 113 -6.82 3.10 -10.30
CA ALA A 113 -7.34 4.05 -9.31
C ALA A 113 -6.47 5.30 -9.17
N LEU A 114 -5.15 5.20 -9.35
CA LEU A 114 -4.23 6.35 -9.36
C LEU A 114 -4.20 7.09 -10.70
N ALA A 115 -4.54 6.42 -11.81
CA ALA A 115 -4.43 6.97 -13.16
C ALA A 115 -5.06 8.37 -13.35
N PRO A 116 -6.26 8.69 -12.83
CA PRO A 116 -6.84 10.02 -12.94
C PRO A 116 -5.99 11.13 -12.31
N PHE A 117 -5.23 10.78 -11.27
CA PHE A 117 -4.39 11.69 -10.50
C PHE A 117 -3.00 11.87 -11.10
N ILE A 118 -2.46 10.87 -11.79
CA ILE A 118 -1.06 10.89 -12.28
C ILE A 118 -0.93 11.05 -13.80
N LYS A 119 -2.03 10.95 -14.58
CA LYS A 119 -2.00 11.02 -16.06
C LYS A 119 -1.35 12.27 -16.66
N HIS A 120 -1.32 13.36 -15.90
CA HIS A 120 -0.76 14.64 -16.33
C HIS A 120 0.77 14.72 -16.14
N LEU A 121 1.37 13.76 -15.43
CA LEU A 121 2.80 13.73 -15.15
C LEU A 121 3.58 13.08 -16.30
N PRO A 122 4.83 13.51 -16.56
CA PRO A 122 5.68 12.87 -17.56
C PRO A 122 6.01 11.43 -17.15
N LYS A 123 6.04 10.52 -18.12
CA LYS A 123 6.31 9.07 -17.92
C LYS A 123 7.56 8.78 -17.08
N ARG A 124 8.62 9.61 -17.24
CA ARG A 124 9.88 9.52 -16.46
C ARG A 124 9.69 9.69 -14.94
N LYS A 125 8.63 10.37 -14.51
CA LYS A 125 8.26 10.51 -13.08
C LYS A 125 7.25 9.47 -12.64
N VAL A 126 6.36 9.06 -13.56
CA VAL A 126 5.30 8.08 -13.28
C VAL A 126 5.89 6.69 -13.06
N PHE A 127 6.79 6.20 -13.92
CA PHE A 127 7.28 4.83 -13.79
C PHE A 127 8.05 4.57 -12.49
N PRO A 128 8.97 5.43 -12.02
CA PRO A 128 9.60 5.24 -10.71
C PRO A 128 8.61 5.33 -9.54
N ALA A 129 7.58 6.18 -9.65
CA ALA A 129 6.54 6.25 -8.63
C ALA A 129 5.69 4.96 -8.59
N LEU A 130 5.36 4.40 -9.76
CA LEU A 130 4.63 3.13 -9.84
C LEU A 130 5.48 1.93 -9.41
N PHE A 131 6.81 1.98 -9.57
CA PHE A 131 7.70 0.97 -9.00
C PHE A 131 7.62 0.96 -7.45
N LEU A 132 7.52 2.13 -6.82
CA LEU A 132 7.34 2.26 -5.37
C LEU A 132 5.88 2.04 -4.91
N MET A 133 5.01 1.51 -5.77
CA MET A 133 3.62 1.22 -5.43
C MET A 133 3.52 -0.15 -4.76
N CYS A 134 3.25 -0.14 -3.47
CA CYS A 134 2.77 -1.27 -2.70
C CYS A 134 1.40 -0.93 -2.10
N ASP A 135 0.76 -1.87 -1.40
CA ASP A 135 -0.59 -1.68 -0.84
C ASP A 135 -0.64 -0.46 0.10
N GLU A 136 0.39 -0.31 0.94
CA GLU A 136 0.53 0.77 1.92
C GLU A 136 0.77 2.14 1.26
N SER A 137 1.76 2.24 0.36
CA SER A 137 2.10 3.51 -0.30
C SER A 137 0.97 3.97 -1.23
N TRP A 138 0.29 3.03 -1.88
CA TRP A 138 -0.92 3.30 -2.66
C TRP A 138 -2.05 3.83 -1.79
N ALA A 139 -2.38 3.16 -0.68
CA ALA A 139 -3.48 3.55 0.19
C ALA A 139 -3.27 4.96 0.77
N VAL A 140 -2.07 5.24 1.28
CA VAL A 140 -1.69 6.55 1.81
C VAL A 140 -1.70 7.61 0.71
N GLY A 141 -1.10 7.32 -0.44
CA GLY A 141 -1.01 8.25 -1.57
C GLY A 141 -2.37 8.60 -2.18
N LEU A 142 -3.22 7.60 -2.39
CA LEU A 142 -4.57 7.79 -2.94
C LEU A 142 -5.46 8.54 -1.94
N ALA A 143 -5.37 8.25 -0.65
CA ALA A 143 -6.13 8.96 0.37
C ALA A 143 -5.74 10.45 0.43
N ASP A 144 -4.45 10.78 0.35
CA ASP A 144 -4.00 12.18 0.28
C ASP A 144 -4.49 12.86 -1.00
N ALA A 145 -4.35 12.21 -2.15
CA ALA A 145 -4.81 12.76 -3.43
C ALA A 145 -6.32 13.02 -3.44
N GLN A 146 -7.12 12.10 -2.89
CA GLN A 146 -8.58 12.28 -2.75
C GLN A 146 -8.92 13.43 -1.81
N ARG A 147 -8.25 13.55 -0.66
CA ARG A 147 -8.46 14.66 0.29
C ARG A 147 -8.13 16.00 -0.34
N ARG A 148 -6.98 16.10 -1.02
CA ARG A 148 -6.57 17.32 -1.75
C ARG A 148 -7.57 17.71 -2.82
N ALA A 149 -8.03 16.74 -3.62
CA ALA A 149 -9.03 16.98 -4.64
C ALA A 149 -10.35 17.48 -4.06
N ALA A 150 -10.81 16.91 -2.94
CA ALA A 150 -12.00 17.34 -2.22
C ALA A 150 -11.86 18.76 -1.64
N SER A 151 -10.66 19.16 -1.25
CA SER A 151 -10.33 20.52 -0.80
C SER A 151 -10.05 21.50 -1.95
N GLY A 152 -10.28 21.12 -3.20
CA GLY A 152 -10.08 21.99 -4.38
C GLY A 152 -8.62 22.17 -4.82
N LEU A 153 -7.66 21.47 -4.21
CA LEU A 153 -6.24 21.59 -4.54
C LEU A 153 -5.90 20.87 -5.85
N ARG A 154 -5.27 21.60 -6.78
CA ARG A 154 -4.80 21.05 -8.07
C ARG A 154 -3.33 21.47 -8.33
N PRO A 155 -2.44 20.55 -8.76
CA PRO A 155 -2.69 19.12 -8.93
C PRO A 155 -2.88 18.43 -7.57
N ALA A 156 -3.88 17.55 -7.49
CA ALA A 156 -4.23 16.86 -6.25
C ALA A 156 -3.15 15.83 -5.84
N PHE A 157 -2.38 15.32 -6.79
CA PHE A 157 -1.31 14.36 -6.54
C PHE A 157 0.02 15.07 -6.26
N SER A 158 0.55 14.90 -5.05
CA SER A 158 1.89 15.36 -4.69
C SER A 158 2.88 14.20 -4.85
N LEU A 159 3.72 14.25 -5.90
CA LEU A 159 4.77 13.25 -6.09
C LEU A 159 5.75 13.21 -4.92
N ALA A 160 6.06 14.36 -4.32
CA ALA A 160 6.97 14.43 -3.18
C ALA A 160 6.38 13.75 -1.93
N PHE A 161 5.08 13.93 -1.67
CA PHE A 161 4.37 13.20 -0.63
C PHE A 161 4.37 11.70 -0.90
N TYR A 162 4.05 11.29 -2.13
CA TYR A 162 4.03 9.89 -2.51
C TYR A 162 5.40 9.21 -2.34
N LEU A 163 6.49 9.89 -2.74
CA LEU A 163 7.86 9.41 -2.51
C LEU A 163 8.21 9.38 -1.01
N GLY A 164 7.75 10.36 -0.24
CA GLY A 164 7.89 10.39 1.21
C GLY A 164 7.19 9.24 1.91
N ALA A 165 6.08 8.76 1.35
CA ALA A 165 5.39 7.58 1.83
C ALA A 165 6.06 6.27 1.35
N GLY A 166 6.36 6.15 0.06
CA GLY A 166 6.81 4.88 -0.55
C GLY A 166 8.28 4.54 -0.37
N LEU A 167 9.19 5.52 -0.43
CA LEU A 167 10.63 5.24 -0.34
C LEU A 167 11.05 4.65 1.02
N PRO A 168 10.57 5.16 2.17
CA PRO A 168 10.85 4.53 3.46
C PRO A 168 10.35 3.09 3.54
N PHE A 169 9.17 2.79 2.98
CA PHE A 169 8.66 1.42 2.91
C PHE A 169 9.58 0.51 2.11
N TYR A 170 10.00 0.94 0.93
CA TYR A 170 10.91 0.15 0.09
C TYR A 170 12.21 -0.16 0.82
N LEU A 171 12.84 0.85 1.41
CA LEU A 171 14.10 0.70 2.13
C LEU A 171 13.93 -0.20 3.37
N ALA A 172 12.89 0.02 4.16
CA ALA A 172 12.60 -0.81 5.33
C ALA A 172 12.29 -2.26 4.91
N TRP A 173 11.50 -2.46 3.86
CA TRP A 173 11.16 -3.78 3.36
C TRP A 173 12.42 -4.59 3.03
N VAL A 174 13.28 -4.05 2.14
CA VAL A 174 14.52 -4.72 1.74
C VAL A 174 15.47 -4.90 2.92
N ALA A 175 15.60 -3.90 3.79
CA ALA A 175 16.52 -3.98 4.93
C ALA A 175 16.07 -5.04 5.96
N PHE A 176 14.79 -5.05 6.33
CA PHE A 176 14.28 -5.97 7.35
C PHE A 176 14.06 -7.39 6.81
N THR A 177 13.75 -7.59 5.53
CA THR A 177 13.77 -8.93 4.92
C THR A 177 15.20 -9.48 4.87
N THR A 178 16.19 -8.65 4.53
CA THR A 178 17.60 -9.07 4.56
C THR A 178 18.07 -9.39 5.98
N CYS A 179 17.72 -8.55 6.95
CA CYS A 179 17.98 -8.80 8.37
C CYS A 179 17.33 -10.11 8.84
N GLY A 180 16.08 -10.35 8.43
CA GLY A 180 15.35 -11.58 8.70
C GLY A 180 16.05 -12.80 8.11
N ALA A 181 16.58 -12.70 6.89
CA ALA A 181 17.33 -13.79 6.26
C ALA A 181 18.66 -14.08 6.97
N ALA A 182 19.35 -13.04 7.45
CA ALA A 182 20.60 -13.19 8.18
C ALA A 182 20.40 -13.76 9.59
N LEU A 183 19.36 -13.33 10.30
CA LEU A 183 19.07 -13.75 11.68
C LEU A 183 18.17 -14.99 11.77
N GLY A 184 17.39 -15.29 10.74
CA GLY A 184 16.43 -16.40 10.70
C GLY A 184 17.03 -17.75 11.09
N PRO A 185 18.21 -18.15 10.55
CA PRO A 185 18.87 -19.38 10.95
C PRO A 185 19.23 -19.45 12.45
N VAL A 186 19.43 -18.30 13.10
CA VAL A 186 19.74 -18.19 14.54
C VAL A 186 18.46 -18.24 15.38
N LEU A 187 17.37 -17.67 14.88
CA LEU A 187 16.08 -17.57 15.59
C LEU A 187 15.22 -18.84 15.49
N GLY A 188 15.59 -19.82 14.66
CA GLY A 188 14.85 -21.06 14.51
C GLY A 188 13.51 -20.88 13.79
N ASP A 189 12.46 -21.56 14.25
CA ASP A 189 11.14 -21.44 13.62
C ASP A 189 10.44 -20.14 14.00
N VAL A 190 10.55 -19.16 13.09
CA VAL A 190 10.02 -17.81 13.30
C VAL A 190 8.48 -17.78 13.36
N GLN A 191 7.78 -18.81 12.88
CA GLN A 191 6.32 -18.92 12.99
C GLN A 191 5.85 -19.01 14.45
N THR A 192 6.68 -19.55 15.34
CA THR A 192 6.35 -19.72 16.77
C THR A 192 6.23 -18.39 17.52
N TYR A 193 6.77 -17.30 16.99
CA TYR A 193 6.73 -15.98 17.63
C TYR A 193 5.43 -15.20 17.37
N GLY A 194 4.43 -15.80 16.70
CA GLY A 194 3.11 -15.17 16.51
C GLY A 194 3.08 -14.07 15.45
N PHE A 195 4.17 -13.92 14.68
CA PHE A 195 4.25 -12.93 13.60
C PHE A 195 3.23 -13.15 12.47
N ALA A 196 2.63 -14.34 12.38
CA ALA A 196 1.52 -14.63 11.48
C ALA A 196 0.33 -13.65 11.65
N ILE A 197 0.19 -13.01 12.82
CA ILE A 197 -0.87 -12.02 13.10
C ILE A 197 -0.53 -10.62 12.54
N ALA A 198 0.76 -10.31 12.36
CA ALA A 198 1.20 -8.98 11.95
C ALA A 198 0.71 -8.61 10.54
N PHE A 199 0.74 -9.56 9.60
CA PHE A 199 0.31 -9.32 8.22
C PHE A 199 -1.20 -9.00 8.14
N PRO A 200 -2.13 -9.81 8.69
CA PRO A 200 -3.54 -9.44 8.79
C PRO A 200 -3.79 -8.13 9.56
N ALA A 201 -3.06 -7.87 10.65
CA ALA A 201 -3.26 -6.67 11.47
C ALA A 201 -2.99 -5.37 10.69
N VAL A 202 -1.94 -5.32 9.86
CA VAL A 202 -1.66 -4.14 9.01
C VAL A 202 -2.79 -3.93 8.00
N PHE A 203 -3.27 -4.99 7.35
CA PHE A 203 -4.41 -4.86 6.43
C PHE A 203 -5.68 -4.37 7.12
N LEU A 204 -5.95 -4.79 8.36
CA LEU A 204 -7.08 -4.26 9.14
C LEU A 204 -6.94 -2.75 9.43
N VAL A 205 -5.73 -2.28 9.74
CA VAL A 205 -5.43 -0.85 9.93
C VAL A 205 -5.64 -0.07 8.63
N LEU A 206 -5.18 -0.60 7.50
CA LEU A 206 -5.40 0.01 6.18
C LEU A 206 -6.90 0.06 5.82
N LEU A 207 -7.63 -1.05 6.04
CA LEU A 207 -9.07 -1.13 5.81
C LEU A 207 -9.84 -0.10 6.63
N ARG A 208 -9.46 0.10 7.90
CA ARG A 208 -10.02 1.17 8.73
C ARG A 208 -9.79 2.54 8.11
N GLY A 209 -8.60 2.81 7.57
CA GLY A 209 -8.29 4.07 6.88
C GLY A 209 -9.10 4.28 5.59
N MET A 210 -9.50 3.20 4.94
CA MET A 210 -10.29 3.22 3.70
C MET A 210 -11.81 3.16 3.94
N TRP A 211 -12.25 2.94 5.18
CA TRP A 211 -13.65 2.72 5.51
C TRP A 211 -14.49 3.97 5.25
N LYS A 212 -15.48 3.86 4.35
CA LYS A 212 -16.43 4.93 3.99
C LYS A 212 -17.88 4.63 4.40
N GLY A 213 -18.07 3.66 5.31
CA GLY A 213 -19.38 3.19 5.75
C GLY A 213 -19.77 1.81 5.19
N PHE A 214 -20.80 1.21 5.79
CA PHE A 214 -21.23 -0.17 5.48
C PHE A 214 -21.64 -0.37 4.02
N ALA A 215 -22.37 0.58 3.43
CA ALA A 215 -22.80 0.47 2.03
C ALA A 215 -21.61 0.40 1.07
N ALA A 216 -20.58 1.22 1.31
CA ALA A 216 -19.36 1.24 0.50
C ALA A 216 -18.47 0.00 0.73
N ALA A 217 -18.61 -0.69 1.86
CA ALA A 217 -17.86 -1.88 2.22
C ALA A 217 -18.49 -3.20 1.73
N ARG A 218 -19.70 -3.18 1.15
CA ARG A 218 -20.36 -4.38 0.62
C ARG A 218 -19.49 -5.17 -0.38
N PRO A 219 -18.78 -4.55 -1.35
CA PRO A 219 -17.90 -5.29 -2.25
C PRO A 219 -16.76 -6.01 -1.53
N TRP A 220 -16.26 -5.45 -0.42
CA TRP A 220 -15.22 -6.07 0.40
C TRP A 220 -15.74 -7.33 1.08
N LEU A 221 -16.98 -7.29 1.59
CA LEU A 221 -17.61 -8.44 2.21
C LEU A 221 -17.86 -9.57 1.19
N VAL A 222 -18.33 -9.23 -0.02
CA VAL A 222 -18.50 -10.22 -1.10
C VAL A 222 -17.16 -10.86 -1.46
N SER A 223 -16.13 -10.04 -1.66
CA SER A 223 -14.76 -10.50 -1.92
C SER A 223 -14.25 -11.45 -0.83
N LEU A 224 -14.43 -11.09 0.45
CA LEU A 224 -14.04 -11.89 1.60
C LEU A 224 -14.78 -13.24 1.65
N VAL A 225 -16.10 -13.24 1.50
CA VAL A 225 -16.92 -14.46 1.58
C VAL A 225 -16.56 -15.41 0.44
N VAL A 226 -16.43 -14.91 -0.79
CA VAL A 226 -16.06 -15.74 -1.94
C VAL A 226 -14.65 -16.29 -1.79
N ALA A 227 -13.68 -15.47 -1.37
CA ALA A 227 -12.32 -15.93 -1.12
C ALA A 227 -12.29 -17.02 -0.04
N ALA A 228 -13.00 -16.83 1.08
CA ALA A 228 -13.07 -17.80 2.17
C ALA A 228 -13.69 -19.13 1.72
N LEU A 229 -14.80 -19.08 0.98
CA LEU A 229 -15.44 -20.29 0.44
C LEU A 229 -14.49 -21.03 -0.50
N VAL A 230 -13.86 -20.34 -1.45
CA VAL A 230 -12.93 -20.95 -2.40
C VAL A 230 -11.71 -21.52 -1.69
N TYR A 231 -11.20 -20.86 -0.65
CA TYR A 231 -10.11 -21.40 0.17
C TYR A 231 -10.48 -22.72 0.86
N LEU A 232 -11.72 -22.85 1.33
CA LEU A 232 -12.20 -24.05 2.01
C LEU A 232 -12.56 -25.19 1.04
N THR A 233 -12.95 -24.89 -0.20
CA THR A 233 -13.48 -25.89 -1.14
C THR A 233 -12.55 -26.24 -2.30
N VAL A 234 -11.65 -25.33 -2.69
CA VAL A 234 -10.80 -25.48 -3.88
C VAL A 234 -9.33 -25.51 -3.48
N PRO A 235 -8.58 -26.59 -3.81
CA PRO A 235 -7.15 -26.65 -3.56
C PRO A 235 -6.39 -25.54 -4.31
N GLY A 236 -5.36 -24.98 -3.66
CA GLY A 236 -4.46 -23.99 -4.27
C GLY A 236 -4.89 -22.53 -4.05
N ALA A 237 -4.30 -21.63 -4.82
CA ALA A 237 -4.39 -20.18 -4.61
C ALA A 237 -5.59 -19.50 -5.31
N TRP A 238 -6.60 -20.26 -5.77
CA TRP A 238 -7.73 -19.75 -6.56
C TRP A 238 -8.60 -18.74 -5.80
N TYR A 239 -8.57 -18.78 -4.47
CA TYR A 239 -9.28 -17.84 -3.61
C TYR A 239 -8.88 -16.38 -3.86
N VAL A 240 -7.63 -16.12 -4.29
CA VAL A 240 -7.16 -14.77 -4.64
C VAL A 240 -7.91 -14.25 -5.87
N ALA A 241 -7.95 -15.03 -6.95
CA ALA A 241 -8.64 -14.67 -8.18
C ALA A 241 -10.14 -14.49 -7.95
N ALA A 242 -10.76 -15.46 -7.27
CA ALA A 242 -12.19 -15.48 -7.04
C ALA A 242 -12.64 -14.32 -6.15
N GLY A 243 -11.92 -14.03 -5.06
CA GLY A 243 -12.19 -12.89 -4.20
C GLY A 243 -12.03 -11.55 -4.93
N ALA A 244 -10.97 -11.38 -5.72
CA ALA A 244 -10.76 -10.14 -6.48
C ALA A 244 -11.86 -9.91 -7.53
N LEU A 245 -12.19 -10.94 -8.32
CA LEU A 245 -13.20 -10.84 -9.38
C LEU A 245 -14.60 -10.62 -8.82
N SER A 246 -14.99 -11.38 -7.79
CA SER A 246 -16.30 -11.22 -7.16
C SER A 246 -16.47 -9.85 -6.50
N GLY A 247 -15.43 -9.32 -5.85
CA GLY A 247 -15.42 -7.97 -5.30
C GLY A 247 -15.58 -6.91 -6.38
N LEU A 248 -14.88 -7.06 -7.52
CA LEU A 248 -15.00 -6.13 -8.64
C LEU A 248 -16.40 -6.16 -9.26
N VAL A 249 -16.96 -7.34 -9.48
CA VAL A 249 -18.32 -7.53 -10.01
C VAL A 249 -19.34 -6.92 -9.05
N ALA A 250 -19.23 -7.17 -7.75
CA ALA A 250 -20.09 -6.57 -6.74
C ALA A 250 -19.97 -5.04 -6.74
N ALA A 251 -18.76 -4.50 -6.83
CA ALA A 251 -18.54 -3.06 -6.91
C ALA A 251 -19.19 -2.45 -8.17
N TRP A 252 -19.12 -3.14 -9.31
CA TRP A 252 -19.72 -2.68 -10.56
C TRP A 252 -21.24 -2.60 -10.48
N PHE A 253 -21.90 -3.65 -9.96
CA PHE A 253 -23.35 -3.64 -9.77
C PHE A 253 -23.81 -2.61 -8.75
N LEU A 254 -23.13 -2.50 -7.61
CA LEU A 254 -23.48 -1.57 -6.54
C LEU A 254 -23.16 -0.11 -6.88
N ALA A 255 -22.22 0.15 -7.80
CA ALA A 255 -21.96 1.50 -8.29
C ALA A 255 -23.12 2.06 -9.13
N GLY A 256 -23.94 1.19 -9.74
CA GLY A 256 -25.15 1.59 -10.46
C GLY A 256 -26.35 1.94 -9.59
N GLU A 257 -26.27 1.76 -8.26
CA GLU A 257 -27.32 2.15 -7.31
C GLU A 257 -27.26 3.65 -6.91
N LYS A 258 -26.33 4.43 -7.48
CA LYS A 258 -26.15 5.88 -7.23
C LYS A 258 -26.52 6.70 -8.45
#